data_AF-A0A976HUM6-F1
#
_entry.id   AF-A0A976HUM6-F1
#
_cell.length_a   1.000
_cell.length_b   1.000
_cell.length_c   1.000
_cell.angle_alpha   90.00
_cell.angle_beta   90.00
_cell.angle_gamma   90.00
#
_symmetry.space_group_name_H-M   'P 1'
#
loop_
_entity.id
_entity.type
_entity.pdbx_description
1 polymer ?
#
loop_
_entity_poly.entity_id
_entity_poly.type
_entity_poly.pdbx_seq_one_letter_code
_entity_poly.pdbx_strand_id
1 'polypeptide(L)'
;MAAALCLPTSAQVVAVLEHPQCRDDQSRVVRALFAKESGRWRSVVRADFSETTPRTWFQTAGTAASKTIQTIQASPPPDDKWLFARDFSLVPSERSLLPNAPNPESKFQGWCDAPKNRPVALTSIDVRTPLAPALPTAAALSAAQQRSLLRAFLRTYSSKTLCAYTDNKRTMVAPISIRTSDLVFRANLELPRDSRLVAVGLKRPAFGCNSEGGSAELPRWFVLDPQPRFLGASMQFIQRVPTSELGVPSYLFWYSGYNEDGYIMFDNRLQESTRFTWKYH
;
A
#
# COMPACT_ATOMS: atom_id res chain seq x y z
N MET A 1 -23.81 12.94 -38.29
CA MET A 1 -23.11 12.22 -37.20
C MET A 1 -22.13 13.18 -36.56
N ALA A 2 -22.43 13.68 -35.36
CA ALA A 2 -21.51 14.55 -34.64
C ALA A 2 -20.44 13.68 -33.96
N ALA A 3 -19.18 13.81 -34.39
CA ALA A 3 -18.06 13.24 -33.68
C ALA A 3 -17.96 13.98 -32.34
N ALA A 4 -18.34 13.31 -31.25
CA ALA A 4 -18.07 13.81 -29.91
C ALA A 4 -16.56 13.91 -29.75
N LEU A 5 -16.05 15.13 -29.73
CA LEU A 5 -14.68 15.45 -29.35
C LEU A 5 -14.50 14.96 -27.91
N CYS A 6 -13.96 13.75 -27.74
CA CYS A 6 -13.43 13.31 -26.46
C CYS A 6 -12.28 14.25 -26.13
N LEU A 7 -12.56 15.24 -25.27
CA LEU A 7 -11.52 16.02 -24.62
C LEU A 7 -10.53 15.02 -23.99
N PRO A 8 -9.21 15.22 -24.15
CA PRO A 8 -8.23 14.36 -23.52
C PRO A 8 -8.54 14.34 -22.04
N THR A 9 -8.96 13.18 -21.54
CA THR A 9 -9.27 12.99 -20.14
C THR A 9 -7.98 13.31 -19.40
N SER A 10 -7.97 14.39 -18.60
CA SER A 10 -6.80 14.76 -17.82
C SER A 10 -6.27 13.52 -17.10
N ALA A 11 -4.96 13.26 -17.22
CA ALA A 11 -4.35 12.09 -16.62
C ALA A 11 -4.71 12.01 -15.13
N GLN A 12 -5.18 10.84 -14.69
CA GLN A 12 -5.47 10.63 -13.28
C GLN A 12 -4.17 10.41 -12.53
N VAL A 13 -3.96 11.12 -11.44
CA VAL A 13 -2.78 11.00 -10.58
C VAL A 13 -3.22 10.62 -9.18
N VAL A 14 -2.49 9.68 -8.59
CA VAL A 14 -2.66 9.20 -7.22
C VAL A 14 -1.47 9.66 -6.41
N ALA A 15 -1.75 10.25 -5.26
CA ALA A 15 -0.76 10.70 -4.30
C ALA A 15 -1.08 10.19 -2.89
N VAL A 16 -0.15 10.44 -1.97
CA VAL A 16 -0.36 10.23 -0.54
C VAL A 16 -0.06 11.50 0.23
N LEU A 17 -0.88 11.77 1.25
CA LEU A 17 -0.57 12.72 2.32
C LEU A 17 0.06 11.96 3.48
N GLU A 18 1.37 12.12 3.67
CA GLU A 18 2.16 11.36 4.64
C GLU A 18 3.03 12.28 5.51
N HIS A 19 3.62 11.73 6.58
CA HIS A 19 4.80 12.32 7.18
C HIS A 19 6.02 11.74 6.46
N PRO A 20 6.99 12.58 6.03
CA PRO A 20 8.27 12.07 5.58
C PRO A 20 8.94 11.22 6.67
N GLN A 21 9.71 10.23 6.25
CA GLN A 21 10.40 9.32 7.15
C GLN A 21 11.66 9.96 7.77
N CYS A 22 12.26 9.29 8.76
CA CYS A 22 13.64 9.55 9.19
C CYS A 22 13.95 10.93 9.81
N ARG A 23 13.03 11.48 10.61
CA ARG A 23 13.22 12.76 11.36
C ARG A 23 13.39 14.01 10.49
N ASP A 24 12.93 13.97 9.25
CA ASP A 24 12.55 15.19 8.53
C ASP A 24 11.58 16.03 9.38
N ASP A 25 11.38 17.30 8.99
CA ASP A 25 10.74 18.41 9.71
C ASP A 25 9.33 18.18 10.32
N GLN A 26 8.85 16.93 10.28
CA GLN A 26 7.59 16.39 10.77
C GLN A 26 6.38 17.05 10.09
N SER A 27 6.62 17.89 9.08
CA SER A 27 5.55 18.47 8.30
C SER A 27 5.02 17.44 7.32
N ARG A 28 3.70 17.42 7.16
CA ARG A 28 3.07 16.49 6.21
C ARG A 28 3.25 17.01 4.81
N VAL A 29 3.56 16.09 3.91
CA VAL A 29 3.77 16.37 2.49
C VAL A 29 2.80 15.60 1.62
N VAL A 30 2.55 16.11 0.42
CA VAL A 30 1.85 15.37 -0.62
C VAL A 30 2.87 14.78 -1.57
N ARG A 31 2.88 13.46 -1.71
CA ARG A 31 3.75 12.76 -2.66
C ARG A 31 2.93 12.17 -3.80
N ALA A 32 3.15 12.64 -5.01
CA ALA A 32 2.60 12.00 -6.20
C ALA A 32 3.32 10.66 -6.44
N LEU A 33 2.54 9.59 -6.56
CA LEU A 33 3.06 8.23 -6.65
C LEU A 33 2.85 7.65 -8.04
N PHE A 34 1.62 7.74 -8.56
CA PHE A 34 1.24 7.05 -9.78
C PHE A 34 0.43 7.96 -10.69
N ALA A 35 0.70 7.87 -11.98
CA ALA A 35 -0.08 8.52 -13.03
C ALA A 35 -0.70 7.47 -13.94
N LYS A 36 -1.92 7.72 -14.40
CA LYS A 36 -2.64 6.88 -15.35
C LYS A 36 -2.50 7.45 -16.75
N GLU A 37 -1.88 6.68 -17.63
CA GLU A 37 -1.65 7.03 -19.03
C GLU A 37 -2.11 5.90 -19.93
N SER A 38 -2.93 6.21 -20.94
CA SER A 38 -3.45 5.21 -21.88
C SER A 38 -4.08 3.99 -21.18
N GLY A 39 -4.79 4.23 -20.08
CA GLY A 39 -5.45 3.18 -19.29
C GLY A 39 -4.55 2.41 -18.32
N ARG A 40 -3.23 2.65 -18.30
CA ARG A 40 -2.28 1.94 -17.45
C ARG A 40 -1.67 2.86 -16.40
N TRP A 41 -1.40 2.28 -15.24
CA TRP A 41 -0.67 2.97 -14.18
C TRP A 41 0.82 2.90 -14.43
N ARG A 42 1.50 4.00 -14.17
CA ARG A 42 2.96 4.09 -14.09
C ARG A 42 3.38 4.85 -12.85
N SER A 43 4.61 4.64 -12.41
CA SER A 43 5.22 5.48 -11.38
C SER A 43 5.41 6.90 -11.91
N VAL A 44 5.14 7.90 -11.09
CA VAL A 44 5.61 9.26 -11.33
C VAL A 44 7.14 9.25 -11.19
N VAL A 45 7.85 9.97 -12.06
CA VAL A 45 9.31 10.05 -12.05
C VAL A 45 9.75 11.52 -11.97
N ARG A 46 11.03 11.76 -11.70
CA ARG A 46 11.57 13.12 -11.62
C ARG A 46 11.33 13.91 -12.92
N ALA A 47 11.54 13.26 -14.06
CA ALA A 47 11.56 13.90 -15.37
C ALA A 47 10.22 14.55 -15.76
N ASP A 48 9.10 14.05 -15.24
CA ASP A 48 7.76 14.53 -15.58
C ASP A 48 6.96 15.03 -14.37
N PHE A 49 7.61 15.14 -13.20
CA PHE A 49 6.93 15.49 -11.95
C PHE A 49 6.15 16.80 -12.08
N SER A 50 6.78 17.86 -12.59
CA SER A 50 6.14 19.18 -12.74
C SER A 50 4.92 19.18 -13.68
N GLU A 51 4.94 18.35 -14.72
CA GLU A 51 3.85 18.26 -15.71
C GLU A 51 2.74 17.35 -15.22
N THR A 52 3.11 16.31 -14.46
CA THR A 52 2.19 15.30 -13.97
C THR A 52 1.45 15.75 -12.72
N THR A 53 2.08 16.53 -11.83
CA THR A 53 1.47 16.83 -10.53
C THR A 53 0.46 18.00 -10.57
N PRO A 54 -0.83 17.79 -10.25
CA PRO A 54 -1.78 18.88 -10.09
C PRO A 54 -1.47 19.69 -8.82
N ARG A 55 -2.02 20.91 -8.77
CA ARG A 55 -2.02 21.73 -7.55
C ARG A 55 -3.13 21.36 -6.58
N THR A 56 -4.25 20.87 -7.10
CA THR A 56 -5.44 20.47 -6.36
C THR A 56 -5.51 18.97 -6.20
N TRP A 57 -5.75 18.52 -4.97
CA TRP A 57 -5.90 17.10 -4.62
C TRP A 57 -7.20 16.87 -3.87
N PHE A 58 -7.76 15.68 -4.07
CA PHE A 58 -9.00 15.25 -3.43
C PHE A 58 -8.75 14.04 -2.55
N GLN A 59 -9.19 14.08 -1.30
CA GLN A 59 -9.10 12.93 -0.41
C GLN A 59 -10.06 11.83 -0.86
N THR A 60 -9.55 10.61 -0.97
CA THR A 60 -10.29 9.49 -1.59
C THR A 60 -11.23 8.72 -0.65
N ALA A 61 -11.12 8.92 0.68
CA ALA A 61 -12.00 8.31 1.69
C ALA A 61 -12.32 9.27 2.84
N GLY A 62 -13.59 9.33 3.24
CA GLY A 62 -14.09 10.05 4.42
C GLY A 62 -15.62 10.06 4.44
N THR A 63 -16.24 10.32 5.60
CA THR A 63 -17.69 10.11 5.83
C THR A 63 -18.61 11.27 5.47
N ALA A 64 -18.16 12.41 4.93
CA ALA A 64 -19.12 13.49 4.62
C ALA A 64 -18.73 14.49 3.53
N ALA A 65 -17.45 14.72 3.22
CA ALA A 65 -17.04 15.57 2.11
C ALA A 65 -15.63 15.20 1.67
N SER A 66 -15.40 15.14 0.35
CA SER A 66 -14.04 15.11 -0.20
C SER A 66 -13.33 16.39 0.26
N LYS A 67 -12.28 16.23 1.08
CA LYS A 67 -11.45 17.37 1.46
C LYS A 67 -10.53 17.70 0.30
N THR A 68 -10.55 18.97 -0.10
CA THR A 68 -9.62 19.52 -1.08
C THR A 68 -8.33 19.92 -0.38
N ILE A 69 -7.21 19.44 -0.90
CA ILE A 69 -5.87 19.83 -0.46
C ILE A 69 -5.22 20.59 -1.60
N GLN A 70 -4.86 21.84 -1.35
CA GLN A 70 -4.08 22.65 -2.26
C GLN A 70 -2.60 22.48 -1.95
N THR A 71 -1.78 22.40 -2.99
CA THR A 71 -0.33 22.27 -2.88
C THR A 71 0.34 23.40 -3.64
N ILE A 72 1.45 23.86 -3.08
CA ILE A 72 2.41 24.67 -3.79
C ILE A 72 3.49 23.75 -4.34
N GLN A 73 3.83 23.97 -5.60
CA GLN A 73 4.94 23.24 -6.22
C GLN A 73 6.20 23.63 -5.46
N ALA A 74 6.83 22.67 -4.80
CA ALA A 74 8.16 22.89 -4.26
C ALA A 74 9.07 23.21 -5.44
N SER A 75 9.97 24.19 -5.28
CA SER A 75 11.09 24.33 -6.21
C SER A 75 11.72 22.95 -6.37
N PRO A 76 11.93 22.46 -7.60
CA PRO A 76 12.55 21.16 -7.79
C PRO A 76 13.84 21.17 -6.96
N PRO A 77 14.05 20.15 -6.10
CA PRO A 77 15.26 20.12 -5.32
C PRO A 77 16.46 20.22 -6.28
N PRO A 78 17.51 21.00 -5.93
CA PRO A 78 18.64 21.24 -6.82
C PRO A 78 19.13 19.93 -7.43
N ASP A 79 19.71 19.95 -8.63
CA ASP A 79 20.26 18.76 -9.33
C ASP A 79 21.39 18.10 -8.52
N ASP A 80 21.01 17.44 -7.45
CA ASP A 80 21.87 16.66 -6.60
C ASP A 80 21.65 15.19 -6.94
N LYS A 81 22.77 14.47 -7.07
CA LYS A 81 22.82 13.05 -7.45
C LYS A 81 22.27 12.14 -6.35
N TRP A 82 22.03 12.69 -5.15
CA TRP A 82 21.52 11.98 -3.99
C TRP A 82 20.01 12.07 -3.80
N LEU A 83 19.28 12.67 -4.75
CA LEU A 83 17.82 12.76 -4.67
C LEU A 83 17.17 11.44 -5.05
N PHE A 84 16.51 10.83 -4.08
CA PHE A 84 15.69 9.63 -4.24
C PHE A 84 14.26 9.98 -4.64
N ALA A 85 13.50 8.98 -5.10
CA ALA A 85 12.07 9.15 -5.39
C ALA A 85 11.27 9.74 -4.20
N ARG A 86 11.70 9.46 -2.95
CA ARG A 86 11.10 10.02 -1.74
C ARG A 86 11.38 11.50 -1.52
N ASP A 87 12.22 12.15 -2.29
CA ASP A 87 12.53 13.57 -2.09
C ASP A 87 11.60 14.46 -2.95
N PHE A 88 10.91 13.87 -3.93
CA PHE A 88 9.92 14.57 -4.75
C PHE A 88 8.59 14.65 -4.02
N SER A 89 8.38 15.76 -3.32
CA SER A 89 7.15 16.02 -2.57
C SER A 89 6.65 17.45 -2.75
N LEU A 90 5.37 17.63 -2.52
CA LEU A 90 4.66 18.91 -2.61
C LEU A 90 4.29 19.36 -1.20
N VAL A 91 4.38 20.66 -0.96
CA VAL A 91 4.02 21.24 0.33
C VAL A 91 2.55 21.66 0.28
N PRO A 92 1.70 21.20 1.22
CA PRO A 92 0.34 21.72 1.34
C PRO A 92 0.35 23.23 1.62
N SER A 93 -0.48 24.00 0.90
CA SER A 93 -0.55 25.45 1.08
C SER A 93 -1.15 25.85 2.42
N GLU A 94 -2.03 25.01 2.98
CA GLU A 94 -2.70 25.26 4.26
C GLU A 94 -2.69 24.01 5.15
N ARG A 95 -1.83 24.01 6.18
CA ARG A 95 -1.62 22.85 7.06
C ARG A 95 -2.81 22.56 7.99
N SER A 96 -3.59 23.59 8.35
CA SER A 96 -4.78 23.49 9.21
C SER A 96 -5.92 22.67 8.59
N LEU A 97 -5.97 22.57 7.26
CA LEU A 97 -7.01 21.84 6.54
C LEU A 97 -6.71 20.35 6.35
N LEU A 98 -5.50 19.91 6.69
CA LEU A 98 -5.08 18.54 6.46
C LEU A 98 -5.90 17.54 7.29
N PRO A 99 -6.37 16.43 6.71
CA PRO A 99 -7.15 15.43 7.43
C PRO A 99 -6.32 14.75 8.52
N ASN A 100 -6.76 14.81 9.77
CA ASN A 100 -6.15 14.04 10.85
C ASN A 100 -6.38 12.53 10.63
N ALA A 101 -5.32 11.75 10.67
CA ALA A 101 -5.36 10.31 10.43
C ALA A 101 -4.38 9.61 11.39
N PRO A 102 -4.69 9.55 12.70
CA PRO A 102 -3.76 9.05 13.71
C PRO A 102 -3.35 7.59 13.43
N ASN A 103 -2.14 7.24 13.82
CA ASN A 103 -1.57 5.90 13.69
C ASN A 103 -1.26 5.27 15.07
N PRO A 104 -2.28 4.99 15.89
CA PRO A 104 -2.07 4.51 17.25
C PRO A 104 -1.39 3.13 17.31
N GLU A 105 -1.54 2.34 16.25
CA GLU A 105 -0.95 1.01 16.13
C GLU A 105 0.51 1.05 15.65
N SER A 106 1.08 2.24 15.40
CA SER A 106 2.44 2.42 14.88
C SER A 106 2.71 1.59 13.62
N LYS A 107 1.72 1.50 12.73
CA LYS A 107 1.85 0.85 11.43
C LYS A 107 2.66 1.72 10.46
N PHE A 108 2.94 1.21 9.25
CA PHE A 108 3.65 1.97 8.22
C PHE A 108 5.09 2.35 8.61
N GLN A 109 5.67 1.58 9.54
CA GLN A 109 7.10 1.64 9.79
C GLN A 109 7.85 1.21 8.53
N GLY A 110 8.96 1.89 8.30
CA GLY A 110 9.88 1.57 7.23
C GLY A 110 11.26 1.24 7.78
N TRP A 111 12.29 1.72 7.10
CA TRP A 111 13.63 1.83 7.68
C TRP A 111 13.67 2.73 8.94
N CYS A 112 12.74 3.68 9.00
CA CYS A 112 12.60 4.64 10.09
C CYS A 112 11.32 4.38 10.90
N ASP A 113 11.20 5.07 12.04
CA ASP A 113 10.06 4.94 12.94
C ASP A 113 8.71 5.17 12.23
N ALA A 114 7.68 4.50 12.74
CA ALA A 114 6.32 4.66 12.24
C ALA A 114 5.86 6.13 12.34
N PRO A 115 5.20 6.68 11.31
CA PRO A 115 4.73 8.06 11.34
C PRO A 115 3.58 8.22 12.34
N LYS A 116 3.47 9.40 12.96
CA LYS A 116 2.37 9.74 13.90
C LYS A 116 0.99 9.62 13.26
N ASN A 117 0.89 9.92 11.96
CA ASN A 117 -0.32 9.73 11.18
C ASN A 117 -0.08 8.71 10.07
N ARG A 118 -1.09 7.89 9.79
CA ARG A 118 -1.05 6.97 8.65
C ARG A 118 -1.12 7.75 7.33
N PRO A 119 -0.51 7.22 6.26
CA PRO A 119 -0.70 7.77 4.92
C PRO A 119 -2.18 7.81 4.54
N VAL A 120 -2.59 8.86 3.81
CA VAL A 120 -3.95 9.02 3.27
C VAL A 120 -3.85 9.16 1.76
N ALA A 121 -4.62 8.37 1.01
CA ALA A 121 -4.59 8.43 -0.44
C ALA A 121 -5.34 9.65 -0.99
N LEU A 122 -4.76 10.32 -1.98
CA LEU A 122 -5.30 11.47 -2.68
C LEU A 122 -5.40 11.20 -4.19
N THR A 123 -6.31 11.89 -4.87
CA THR A 123 -6.43 11.85 -6.34
C THR A 123 -6.44 13.25 -6.96
N SER A 124 -5.99 13.35 -8.22
CA SER A 124 -6.09 14.57 -9.03
C SER A 124 -7.52 14.88 -9.51
N ILE A 125 -8.38 13.86 -9.52
CA ILE A 125 -9.77 13.97 -9.94
C ILE A 125 -10.71 13.97 -8.74
N ASP A 126 -11.75 14.79 -8.81
CA ASP A 126 -12.84 14.81 -7.84
C ASP A 126 -13.79 13.64 -8.14
N VAL A 127 -13.61 12.53 -7.42
CA VAL A 127 -14.54 11.40 -7.52
C VAL A 127 -15.69 11.65 -6.57
N ARG A 128 -16.71 12.34 -7.09
CA ARG A 128 -17.92 12.69 -6.33
C ARG A 128 -18.71 11.50 -5.83
N THR A 129 -18.54 10.32 -6.43
CA THR A 129 -19.08 9.07 -5.90
C THR A 129 -18.19 8.63 -4.73
N PRO A 130 -18.66 8.76 -3.48
CA PRO A 130 -17.85 8.39 -2.34
C PRO A 130 -17.60 6.89 -2.41
N LEU A 131 -16.34 6.49 -2.53
CA LEU A 131 -16.00 5.13 -2.16
C LEU A 131 -16.17 5.01 -0.65
N ALA A 132 -16.83 3.93 -0.20
CA ALA A 132 -16.83 3.58 1.21
C ALA A 132 -15.40 3.69 1.77
N PRO A 133 -15.20 4.45 2.87
CA PRO A 133 -13.88 4.89 3.32
C PRO A 133 -12.98 3.75 3.78
N ALA A 134 -13.58 2.60 4.11
CA ALA A 134 -12.89 1.35 4.36
C ALA A 134 -13.59 0.23 3.58
N LEU A 135 -12.81 -0.75 3.14
CA LEU A 135 -13.39 -2.04 2.74
C LEU A 135 -14.07 -2.65 3.97
N PRO A 136 -15.30 -3.19 3.84
CA PRO A 136 -15.96 -3.79 4.97
C PRO A 136 -15.17 -5.02 5.43
N THR A 137 -15.22 -5.28 6.73
CA THR A 137 -14.64 -6.51 7.28
C THR A 137 -15.52 -7.67 6.86
N ALA A 138 -14.94 -8.63 6.14
CA ALA A 138 -15.66 -9.81 5.68
C ALA A 138 -15.92 -10.78 6.85
N ALA A 139 -16.95 -11.62 6.70
CA ALA A 139 -17.22 -12.72 7.63
C ALA A 139 -16.01 -13.65 7.80
N ALA A 140 -15.94 -14.37 8.91
CA ALA A 140 -14.86 -15.33 9.16
C ALA A 140 -14.72 -16.35 8.01
N LEU A 141 -13.49 -16.77 7.71
CA LEU A 141 -13.24 -17.78 6.70
C LEU A 141 -13.68 -19.16 7.19
N SER A 142 -14.26 -19.96 6.29
CA SER A 142 -14.59 -21.37 6.58
C SER A 142 -13.33 -22.19 6.85
N ALA A 143 -13.47 -23.32 7.54
CA ALA A 143 -12.34 -24.21 7.81
C ALA A 143 -11.62 -24.69 6.53
N ALA A 144 -12.37 -24.90 5.45
CA ALA A 144 -11.80 -25.26 4.14
C ALA A 144 -10.97 -24.11 3.54
N GLN A 145 -11.46 -22.87 3.61
CA GLN A 145 -10.74 -21.68 3.17
C GLN A 145 -9.47 -21.46 4.01
N GLN A 146 -9.55 -21.60 5.33
CA GLN A 146 -8.37 -21.48 6.21
C GLN A 146 -7.31 -22.53 5.88
N ARG A 147 -7.70 -23.79 5.62
CA ARG A 147 -6.76 -24.84 5.17
C ARG A 147 -6.14 -24.51 3.82
N SER A 148 -6.91 -23.99 2.87
CA SER A 148 -6.36 -23.56 1.57
C SER A 148 -5.36 -22.41 1.74
N LEU A 149 -5.71 -21.43 2.57
CA LEU A 149 -4.87 -20.28 2.88
C LEU A 149 -3.57 -20.69 3.59
N LEU A 150 -3.61 -21.61 4.56
CA LEU A 150 -2.40 -22.15 5.18
C LEU A 150 -1.46 -22.78 4.15
N ARG A 151 -2.00 -23.59 3.23
CA ARG A 151 -1.18 -24.19 2.15
C ARG A 151 -0.58 -23.12 1.24
N ALA A 152 -1.35 -22.08 0.91
CA ALA A 152 -0.85 -20.96 0.13
C ALA A 152 0.24 -20.17 0.88
N PHE A 153 0.05 -19.91 2.17
CA PHE A 153 1.00 -19.24 3.05
C PHE A 153 2.34 -19.97 3.09
N LEU A 154 2.34 -21.28 3.33
CA LEU A 154 3.58 -22.06 3.35
C LEU A 154 4.31 -22.06 2.00
N ARG A 155 3.58 -22.03 0.88
CA ARG A 155 4.17 -21.91 -0.47
C ARG A 155 4.88 -20.59 -0.74
N THR A 156 4.65 -19.56 0.08
CA THR A 156 5.34 -18.27 -0.08
C THR A 156 6.78 -18.26 0.46
N TYR A 157 7.23 -19.38 1.02
CA TYR A 157 8.60 -19.61 1.46
C TYR A 157 9.28 -20.63 0.55
N SER A 158 10.54 -20.38 0.20
CA SER A 158 11.33 -21.19 -0.76
C SER A 158 11.36 -22.68 -0.41
N SER A 159 11.60 -23.00 0.86
CA SER A 159 11.65 -24.38 1.36
C SER A 159 10.27 -24.99 1.63
N LYS A 160 9.19 -24.20 1.58
CA LYS A 160 7.82 -24.57 2.02
C LYS A 160 7.75 -25.07 3.47
N THR A 161 8.86 -24.97 4.20
CA THR A 161 9.01 -25.38 5.60
C THR A 161 9.42 -24.15 6.38
N LEU A 162 8.78 -23.97 7.53
CA LEU A 162 9.13 -22.92 8.47
C LEU A 162 9.94 -23.52 9.60
N CYS A 163 10.88 -22.73 10.09
CA CYS A 163 11.70 -23.05 11.22
C CYS A 163 11.52 -21.98 12.31
N ALA A 164 11.78 -22.38 13.55
CA ALA A 164 11.88 -21.46 14.67
C ALA A 164 13.12 -21.77 15.49
N TYR A 165 13.55 -20.79 16.29
CA TYR A 165 14.61 -21.00 17.26
C TYR A 165 14.13 -21.97 18.35
N THR A 166 14.91 -23.00 18.63
CA THR A 166 14.60 -23.99 19.68
C THR A 166 15.05 -23.55 21.07
N ASP A 167 15.87 -22.50 21.14
CA ASP A 167 16.36 -21.91 22.38
C ASP A 167 16.28 -20.38 22.34
N ASN A 168 16.37 -19.76 23.52
CA ASN A 168 16.42 -18.30 23.65
C ASN A 168 17.74 -17.70 23.12
N LYS A 169 18.72 -18.54 22.76
CA LYS A 169 20.04 -18.14 22.27
C LYS A 169 20.10 -17.99 20.76
N ARG A 170 18.99 -18.26 20.05
CA ARG A 170 18.88 -18.17 18.58
C ARG A 170 19.88 -19.07 17.85
N THR A 171 20.35 -20.13 18.50
CA THR A 171 21.49 -20.93 18.02
C THR A 171 21.07 -22.15 17.22
N MET A 172 19.85 -22.65 17.41
CA MET A 172 19.35 -23.84 16.73
C MET A 172 18.02 -23.57 16.05
N VAL A 173 17.97 -23.95 14.77
CA VAL A 173 16.84 -23.73 13.87
C VAL A 173 16.24 -25.10 13.56
N ALA A 174 15.02 -25.37 14.05
CA ALA A 174 14.34 -26.64 13.77
C ALA A 174 13.06 -26.40 12.96
N PRO A 175 12.74 -27.30 12.00
CA PRO A 175 11.45 -27.29 11.33
C PRO A 175 10.30 -27.35 12.34
N ILE A 176 9.27 -26.55 12.10
CA ILE A 176 8.06 -26.53 12.91
C ILE A 176 6.83 -26.92 12.09
N SER A 177 5.92 -27.66 12.73
CA SER A 177 4.60 -27.90 12.18
C SER A 177 3.71 -26.66 12.43
N ILE A 178 3.02 -26.21 11.39
CA ILE A 178 2.08 -25.09 11.44
C ILE A 178 0.67 -25.61 11.16
N ARG A 179 -0.28 -25.22 12.01
CA ARG A 179 -1.71 -25.51 11.91
C ARG A 179 -2.47 -24.25 11.52
N THR A 180 -3.73 -24.39 11.11
CA THR A 180 -4.58 -23.22 10.81
C THR A 180 -4.79 -22.33 12.03
N SER A 181 -4.79 -22.90 13.23
CA SER A 181 -4.88 -22.18 14.51
C SER A 181 -3.66 -21.30 14.82
N ASP A 182 -2.54 -21.50 14.12
CA ASP A 182 -1.32 -20.70 14.29
C ASP A 182 -1.34 -19.44 13.40
N LEU A 183 -2.26 -19.37 12.43
CA LEU A 183 -2.46 -18.19 11.61
C LEU A 183 -3.12 -17.08 12.42
N VAL A 184 -2.61 -15.86 12.27
CA VAL A 184 -3.21 -14.62 12.77
C VAL A 184 -3.72 -13.83 11.57
N PHE A 185 -5.03 -13.64 11.52
CA PHE A 185 -5.66 -12.78 10.53
C PHE A 185 -5.48 -11.32 10.94
N ARG A 186 -4.68 -10.58 10.18
CA ARG A 186 -4.42 -9.14 10.39
C ARG A 186 -5.41 -8.27 9.62
N ALA A 187 -5.96 -8.81 8.53
CA ALA A 187 -7.03 -8.20 7.75
C ALA A 187 -7.84 -9.29 7.04
N ASN A 188 -9.14 -9.05 6.90
CA ASN A 188 -10.06 -9.86 6.10
C ASN A 188 -11.11 -8.91 5.52
N LEU A 189 -10.83 -8.39 4.34
CA LEU A 189 -11.56 -7.30 3.72
C LEU A 189 -12.35 -7.83 2.53
N GLU A 190 -13.59 -7.40 2.40
CA GLU A 190 -14.43 -7.73 1.25
C GLU A 190 -14.00 -6.91 0.02
N LEU A 191 -13.87 -7.58 -1.11
CA LEU A 191 -13.66 -6.99 -2.42
C LEU A 191 -14.94 -7.19 -3.26
N PRO A 192 -15.08 -6.50 -4.41
CA PRO A 192 -16.17 -6.77 -5.33
C PRO A 192 -16.24 -8.26 -5.75
N ARG A 193 -17.43 -8.72 -6.13
CA ARG A 193 -17.69 -10.09 -6.64
C ARG A 193 -17.33 -11.20 -5.64
N ASP A 194 -17.61 -10.98 -4.35
CA ASP A 194 -17.39 -11.94 -3.26
C ASP A 194 -15.93 -12.39 -3.05
N SER A 195 -14.98 -11.72 -3.71
CA SER A 195 -13.56 -11.95 -3.47
C SER A 195 -13.12 -11.31 -2.15
N ARG A 196 -12.01 -11.79 -1.58
CA ARG A 196 -11.52 -11.27 -0.29
C ARG A 196 -10.04 -10.93 -0.35
N LEU A 197 -9.68 -9.79 0.23
CA LEU A 197 -8.31 -9.40 0.50
C LEU A 197 -7.96 -9.77 1.94
N VAL A 198 -7.04 -10.70 2.12
CA VAL A 198 -6.72 -11.28 3.43
C VAL A 198 -5.24 -11.09 3.73
N ALA A 199 -4.94 -10.58 4.92
CA ALA A 199 -3.58 -10.53 5.46
C ALA A 199 -3.43 -11.55 6.58
N VAL A 200 -2.44 -12.44 6.46
CA VAL A 200 -2.12 -13.45 7.48
C VAL A 200 -0.65 -13.44 7.84
N GLY A 201 -0.37 -13.67 9.12
CA GLY A 201 0.96 -14.00 9.65
C GLY A 201 0.86 -15.12 10.68
N LEU A 202 1.95 -15.44 11.38
CA LEU A 202 1.97 -16.42 12.47
C LEU A 202 1.89 -15.77 13.85
N LYS A 203 1.32 -16.51 14.82
CA LYS A 203 1.29 -16.14 16.25
C LYS A 203 2.68 -16.04 16.88
N ARG A 204 3.58 -16.94 16.45
CA ARG A 204 4.94 -17.06 16.97
C ARG A 204 5.95 -16.70 15.88
N PRO A 205 7.10 -16.12 16.25
CA PRO A 205 8.19 -15.88 15.31
C PRO A 205 8.60 -17.19 14.63
N ALA A 206 8.72 -17.14 13.31
CA ALA A 206 9.25 -18.22 12.49
C ALA A 206 9.77 -17.64 11.19
N PHE A 207 10.59 -18.40 10.47
CA PHE A 207 11.22 -17.96 9.23
C PHE A 207 11.33 -19.14 8.27
N GLY A 208 11.54 -18.86 6.99
CA GLY A 208 11.82 -19.92 6.02
C GLY A 208 13.07 -20.69 6.43
N CYS A 209 13.00 -22.02 6.49
CA CYS A 209 14.21 -22.80 6.73
C CYS A 209 15.21 -22.51 5.60
N ASN A 210 16.48 -22.24 5.95
CA ASN A 210 17.56 -21.81 5.05
C ASN A 210 17.34 -20.43 4.39
N SER A 211 16.52 -19.56 4.98
CA SER A 211 16.37 -18.17 4.56
C SER A 211 16.98 -17.24 5.60
N GLU A 212 17.85 -16.33 5.17
CA GLU A 212 18.36 -15.23 6.00
C GLU A 212 17.30 -14.13 6.22
N GLY A 213 16.22 -14.13 5.43
CA GLY A 213 15.21 -13.07 5.43
C GLY A 213 13.77 -13.56 5.58
N GLY A 214 12.93 -12.67 6.11
CA GLY A 214 11.47 -12.76 6.04
C GLY A 214 10.82 -13.47 7.23
N SER A 215 10.43 -12.67 8.22
CA SER A 215 9.67 -13.13 9.39
C SER A 215 8.25 -13.54 9.02
N ALA A 216 7.81 -14.68 9.52
CA ALA A 216 6.50 -15.26 9.23
C ALA A 216 5.36 -14.67 10.07
N GLU A 217 5.68 -13.90 11.10
CA GLU A 217 4.73 -13.10 11.88
C GLU A 217 4.24 -11.85 11.12
N LEU A 218 5.01 -11.38 10.14
CA LEU A 218 4.66 -10.22 9.33
C LEU A 218 3.51 -10.55 8.37
N PRO A 219 2.62 -9.58 8.08
CA PRO A 219 1.48 -9.82 7.23
C PRO A 219 1.90 -10.17 5.80
N ARG A 220 1.37 -11.30 5.31
CA ARG A 220 1.38 -11.71 3.93
C ARG A 220 -0.02 -11.56 3.35
N TRP A 221 -0.12 -10.87 2.22
CA TRP A 221 -1.40 -10.55 1.59
C TRP A 221 -1.76 -11.56 0.52
N PHE A 222 -3.04 -11.94 0.51
CA PHE A 222 -3.64 -12.86 -0.45
C PHE A 222 -4.96 -12.32 -0.96
N VAL A 223 -5.28 -12.66 -2.21
CA VAL A 223 -6.64 -12.58 -2.74
C VAL A 223 -7.25 -13.96 -2.73
N LEU A 224 -8.45 -14.09 -2.20
CA LEU A 224 -9.20 -15.34 -2.20
C LEU A 224 -10.29 -15.25 -3.27
N ASP A 225 -10.06 -15.94 -4.40
CA ASP A 225 -10.99 -16.00 -5.53
C ASP A 225 -10.68 -17.18 -6.48
N PRO A 226 -11.38 -18.33 -6.37
CA PRO A 226 -11.79 -18.98 -5.12
C PRO A 226 -10.60 -19.56 -4.34
N GLN A 227 -9.43 -19.70 -4.99
CA GLN A 227 -8.20 -20.16 -4.36
C GLN A 227 -7.36 -18.96 -3.90
N PRO A 228 -6.58 -19.10 -2.81
CA PRO A 228 -5.71 -18.01 -2.36
C PRO A 228 -4.55 -17.79 -3.33
N ARG A 229 -4.42 -16.56 -3.81
CA ARG A 229 -3.30 -16.06 -4.63
C ARG A 229 -2.48 -15.06 -3.83
N PHE A 230 -1.18 -15.28 -3.75
CA PHE A 230 -0.27 -14.39 -3.02
C PHE A 230 -0.09 -13.07 -3.78
N LEU A 231 -0.19 -11.96 -3.06
CA LEU A 231 0.09 -10.61 -3.59
C LEU A 231 1.47 -10.11 -3.21
N GLY A 232 1.88 -10.34 -1.96
CA GLY A 232 3.14 -9.84 -1.45
C GLY A 232 3.23 -9.92 0.07
N ALA A 233 4.45 -9.79 0.57
CA ALA A 233 4.76 -9.69 2.00
C ALA A 233 5.18 -8.25 2.33
N SER A 234 5.22 -7.93 3.62
CA SER A 234 5.72 -6.64 4.13
C SER A 234 5.00 -5.43 3.54
N MET A 235 3.70 -5.59 3.29
CA MET A 235 2.82 -4.53 2.84
C MET A 235 1.82 -4.18 3.93
N GLN A 236 1.39 -2.92 3.96
CA GLN A 236 0.29 -2.45 4.79
C GLN A 236 -0.74 -1.77 3.89
N PHE A 237 -1.97 -2.29 3.88
CA PHE A 237 -3.06 -1.66 3.13
C PHE A 237 -3.32 -0.24 3.64
N ILE A 238 -3.33 0.72 2.72
CA ILE A 238 -3.63 2.12 3.00
C ILE A 238 -5.09 2.35 2.69
N GLN A 239 -5.47 2.19 1.43
CA GLN A 239 -6.81 2.52 0.99
C GLN A 239 -7.16 1.97 -0.38
N ARG A 240 -8.46 1.93 -0.64
CA ARG A 240 -9.04 1.85 -1.97
C ARG A 240 -9.02 3.23 -2.62
N VAL A 241 -8.53 3.30 -3.85
CA VAL A 241 -8.40 4.52 -4.65
C VAL A 241 -9.42 4.47 -5.78
N PRO A 242 -10.32 5.46 -5.92
CA PRO A 242 -11.25 5.48 -7.03
C PRO A 242 -10.49 5.74 -8.33
N THR A 243 -10.99 5.20 -9.44
CA THR A 243 -10.45 5.50 -10.76
C THR A 243 -11.48 6.25 -11.60
N SER A 244 -11.02 6.96 -12.63
CA SER A 244 -11.89 7.61 -13.61
C SER A 244 -12.74 6.61 -14.40
N GLU A 245 -12.34 5.34 -14.43
CA GLU A 245 -13.13 4.26 -15.02
C GLU A 245 -14.23 3.84 -14.04
N LEU A 246 -15.48 4.04 -14.47
CA LEU A 246 -16.66 3.80 -13.65
C LEU A 246 -16.63 2.43 -12.98
N GLY A 247 -16.68 2.43 -11.65
CA GLY A 247 -16.91 1.25 -10.82
C GLY A 247 -15.69 0.38 -10.53
N VAL A 248 -14.49 0.78 -10.96
CA VAL A 248 -13.29 -0.05 -10.80
C VAL A 248 -12.26 0.66 -9.92
N PRO A 249 -12.05 0.22 -8.68
CA PRO A 249 -11.04 0.81 -7.81
C PRO A 249 -9.64 0.24 -8.06
N SER A 250 -8.62 0.99 -7.65
CA SER A 250 -7.27 0.48 -7.40
C SER A 250 -7.02 0.36 -5.90
N TYR A 251 -5.99 -0.39 -5.49
CA TYR A 251 -5.70 -0.67 -4.09
C TYR A 251 -4.26 -0.28 -3.76
N LEU A 252 -4.12 0.65 -2.82
CA LEU A 252 -2.84 1.23 -2.45
C LEU A 252 -2.30 0.59 -1.17
N PHE A 253 -1.04 0.20 -1.21
CA PHE A 253 -0.30 -0.37 -0.10
C PHE A 253 0.97 0.44 0.15
N TRP A 254 1.29 0.62 1.42
CA TRP A 254 2.65 0.90 1.87
C TRP A 254 3.46 -0.39 1.78
N TYR A 255 4.73 -0.28 1.42
CA TYR A 255 5.68 -1.38 1.36
C TYR A 255 6.95 -1.00 2.12
N SER A 256 7.45 -1.94 2.91
CA SER A 256 8.77 -1.83 3.51
C SER A 256 9.48 -3.17 3.46
N GLY A 257 10.66 -3.20 2.85
CA GLY A 257 11.44 -4.39 2.62
C GLY A 257 12.92 -4.18 2.94
N TYR A 258 13.73 -5.16 2.55
CA TYR A 258 15.17 -5.05 2.71
C TYR A 258 15.72 -3.95 1.79
N ASN A 259 16.29 -2.91 2.40
CA ASN A 259 16.90 -1.76 1.73
C ASN A 259 15.97 -1.00 0.77
N GLU A 260 14.65 -1.12 0.93
CA GLU A 260 13.67 -0.50 0.04
C GLU A 260 12.36 -0.22 0.77
N ASP A 261 11.85 1.00 0.65
CA ASP A 261 10.49 1.34 1.07
C ASP A 261 9.72 1.98 -0.09
N GLY A 262 8.41 2.09 0.08
CA GLY A 262 7.57 2.91 -0.78
C GLY A 262 6.14 2.43 -0.86
N TYR A 263 5.61 2.47 -2.08
CA TYR A 263 4.21 2.25 -2.34
C TYR A 263 4.01 1.27 -3.49
N ILE A 264 3.02 0.40 -3.32
CA ILE A 264 2.60 -0.54 -4.36
C ILE A 264 1.12 -0.30 -4.60
N MET A 265 0.77 -0.02 -5.84
CA MET A 265 -0.62 0.09 -6.26
C MET A 265 -0.98 -1.10 -7.12
N PHE A 266 -2.06 -1.76 -6.76
CA PHE A 266 -2.64 -2.85 -7.51
C PHE A 266 -3.88 -2.37 -8.26
N ASP A 267 -4.07 -2.89 -9.46
CA ASP A 267 -5.25 -2.64 -10.27
C ASP A 267 -6.51 -3.34 -9.72
N ASN A 268 -7.62 -3.20 -10.45
CA ASN A 268 -8.95 -3.75 -10.15
C ASN A 268 -8.95 -5.17 -9.57
N ARG A 269 -8.15 -6.05 -10.19
CA ARG A 269 -8.16 -7.49 -9.92
C ARG A 269 -7.00 -7.91 -9.03
N LEU A 270 -6.22 -6.94 -8.56
CA LEU A 270 -5.00 -7.17 -7.83
C LEU A 270 -4.07 -8.10 -8.60
N GLN A 271 -4.05 -8.00 -9.93
CA GLN A 271 -3.26 -8.86 -10.82
C GLN A 271 -2.01 -8.15 -11.28
N GLU A 272 -2.14 -6.88 -11.66
CA GLU A 272 -1.04 -6.02 -12.04
C GLU A 272 -0.72 -5.06 -10.90
N SER A 273 0.58 -4.83 -10.70
CA SER A 273 1.06 -3.89 -9.68
C SER A 273 2.03 -2.90 -10.29
N THR A 274 1.88 -1.64 -9.93
CA THR A 274 2.86 -0.59 -10.18
C THR A 274 3.55 -0.23 -8.87
N ARG A 275 4.87 -0.04 -8.91
CA ARG A 275 5.68 0.27 -7.74
C ARG A 275 6.23 1.69 -7.82
N PHE A 276 6.16 2.41 -6.73
CA PHE A 276 6.89 3.65 -6.48
C PHE A 276 7.74 3.38 -5.25
N THR A 277 9.01 3.05 -5.42
CA THR A 277 9.91 2.69 -4.31
C THR A 277 11.21 3.46 -4.37
N TRP A 278 11.89 3.52 -3.23
CA TRP A 278 13.22 4.10 -3.09
C TRP A 278 14.11 3.18 -2.28
N LYS A 279 15.39 3.18 -2.63
CA LYS A 279 16.43 2.41 -1.93
C LYS A 279 17.18 3.26 -0.93
N TYR A 280 17.82 2.60 0.02
CA TYR A 280 18.65 3.24 1.06
C TYR A 280 20.14 3.29 0.72
N HIS A 281 20.55 2.66 -0.39
CA HIS A 281 21.92 2.59 -0.89
C HIS A 281 21.95 2.87 -2.39
#